data_AF-A0A3G9JS63-F1
#
_entry.id   AF-A0A3G9JS63-F1
#
_cell.length_a   1.000
_cell.length_b   1.000
_cell.length_c   1.000
_cell.angle_alpha   90.00
_cell.angle_beta   90.00
_cell.angle_gamma   90.00
#
_symmetry.space_group_name_H-M   'P 1'
#
loop_
_entity.id
_entity.type
_entity.pdbx_description
1 polymer ?
#
loop_
_entity_poly.entity_id
_entity_poly.type
_entity_poly.pdbx_seq_one_letter_code
_entity_poly.pdbx_strand_id
1 'polypeptide(L)'
;MTTYYEILSQIENLPLTDKLRLLEDLKTIIKPTVAPKDDDEIIPAEELAESQAAWQDYLSGRDTGITSTELKYKLFGDKLG
;
A
#
# COMPACT_ATOMS: atom_id res chain seq x y z
N MET A 1 11.11 -17.10 -21.35
CA MET A 1 11.36 -16.49 -20.02
C MET A 1 12.74 -16.96 -19.60
N THR A 2 13.68 -16.05 -19.38
CA THR A 2 14.98 -16.37 -18.81
C THR A 2 14.82 -16.64 -17.32
N THR A 3 15.37 -17.76 -16.85
CA THR A 3 15.29 -18.16 -15.43
C THR A 3 16.36 -17.45 -14.60
N TYR A 4 16.14 -17.35 -13.29
CA TYR A 4 17.09 -16.74 -12.35
C TYR A 4 18.53 -17.28 -12.50
N TYR A 5 18.66 -18.60 -12.68
CA TYR A 5 19.95 -19.27 -12.80
C TYR A 5 20.70 -18.91 -14.09
N GLU A 6 19.98 -18.70 -15.19
CA GLU A 6 20.58 -18.28 -16.46
C GLU A 6 21.13 -16.86 -16.38
N ILE A 7 20.45 -15.96 -15.67
CA ILE A 7 20.91 -14.58 -15.44
C ILE A 7 22.13 -14.59 -14.50
N LEU A 8 22.09 -15.36 -13.41
CA LEU A 8 23.21 -15.49 -12.49
C LEU A 8 24.48 -15.99 -13.20
N SER A 9 24.34 -17.02 -14.03
CA SER A 9 25.44 -17.59 -14.79
C SER A 9 26.05 -16.58 -15.78
N GLN A 10 25.22 -15.72 -16.38
CA GLN A 10 25.70 -14.66 -17.27
C GLN A 10 26.44 -13.56 -16.50
N ILE A 11 25.96 -13.19 -15.32
CA ILE A 11 26.63 -12.20 -14.45
C ILE A 11 27.95 -12.74 -13.94
N GLU A 12 28.03 -14.00 -13.53
CA GLU A 12 29.28 -14.60 -13.02
C GLU A 12 30.41 -14.56 -14.05
N ASN A 13 30.09 -14.75 -15.34
CA ASN A 13 31.04 -14.74 -16.44
C ASN A 13 31.44 -13.33 -16.93
N LEU A 14 30.83 -12.26 -16.43
CA LEU A 14 31.21 -10.89 -16.78
C LEU A 14 32.54 -10.47 -16.11
N PRO A 15 33.35 -9.65 -16.78
CA PRO A 15 34.53 -9.06 -16.18
C PRO A 15 34.12 -8.10 -15.04
N LEU A 16 35.03 -7.90 -14.08
CA LEU A 16 34.75 -7.12 -12.87
C LEU A 16 34.25 -5.69 -13.18
N THR A 17 34.81 -5.06 -14.21
CA THR A 17 34.41 -3.72 -14.65
C THR A 17 32.94 -3.67 -15.08
N ASP A 18 32.48 -4.69 -15.80
CA ASP A 18 31.11 -4.75 -16.29
C ASP A 18 30.14 -5.11 -15.15
N LYS A 19 30.56 -5.93 -14.19
CA LYS A 19 29.80 -6.19 -12.95
C LYS A 19 29.57 -4.91 -12.15
N LEU A 20 30.61 -4.08 -12.01
CA LEU A 20 30.52 -2.81 -11.30
C LEU A 20 29.62 -1.80 -12.05
N ARG A 21 29.72 -1.73 -13.37
CA ARG A 21 28.83 -0.89 -14.18
C ARG A 21 27.38 -1.33 -14.08
N LEU A 22 27.12 -2.64 -14.17
CA LEU A 22 25.79 -3.22 -14.01
C LEU A 22 25.21 -2.94 -12.62
N LEU A 23 26.04 -2.97 -11.57
CA LEU A 23 25.63 -2.64 -10.21
C LEU A 23 25.25 -1.15 -10.07
N GLU A 24 25.99 -0.23 -10.69
CA GLU A 24 25.61 1.18 -10.74
C GLU A 24 24.32 1.40 -11.54
N ASP A 25 24.19 0.75 -12.71
CA ASP A 25 22.96 0.82 -13.51
C ASP A 25 21.75 0.28 -12.72
N LEU A 26 21.90 -0.86 -12.03
CA LEU A 26 20.86 -1.44 -11.18
C LEU A 26 20.50 -0.54 -9.99
N LYS A 27 21.46 0.15 -9.36
CA LYS A 27 21.17 1.13 -8.31
C LYS A 27 20.31 2.29 -8.81
N THR A 28 20.48 2.71 -10.06
CA THR A 28 19.66 3.78 -10.64
C THR A 28 18.23 3.32 -10.97
N ILE A 29 18.08 2.04 -11.35
CA ILE A 29 16.78 1.40 -11.63
C ILE A 29 16.05 1.07 -10.33
N ILE A 30 16.77 0.60 -9.32
CA ILE A 30 16.29 0.35 -7.95
C ILE A 30 16.32 1.68 -7.15
N LYS A 31 15.87 2.78 -7.77
CA LYS A 31 15.31 3.88 -6.97
C LYS A 31 14.30 3.25 -6.01
N PRO A 32 14.31 3.62 -4.72
CA PRO A 32 13.52 2.93 -3.72
C PRO A 32 12.06 2.89 -4.18
N THR A 33 11.55 1.68 -4.40
CA THR A 33 10.13 1.33 -4.40
C THR A 33 9.54 1.41 -3.00
N VAL A 34 10.24 2.07 -2.07
CA VAL A 34 9.59 2.74 -0.97
C VAL A 34 8.95 3.96 -1.62
N ALA A 35 7.70 3.80 -2.06
CA ALA A 35 6.77 4.92 -2.09
C ALA A 35 7.05 5.72 -0.80
N PRO A 36 7.23 7.05 -0.87
CA PRO A 36 7.33 7.82 0.35
C PRO A 36 6.20 7.35 1.26
N LYS A 37 6.52 7.06 2.52
CA LYS A 37 5.50 6.92 3.56
C LYS A 37 4.68 8.21 3.74
N ASP A 38 4.94 9.21 2.91
CA ASP A 38 4.18 10.42 2.66
C ASP A 38 3.33 10.21 1.40
N ASP A 39 2.50 9.16 1.38
CA ASP A 39 1.17 9.38 0.81
C ASP A 39 0.43 10.19 1.89
N ASP A 40 0.84 11.45 2.02
CA ASP A 40 -0.01 12.49 2.57
C ASP A 40 -1.13 12.65 1.55
N GLU A 41 -2.01 11.66 1.48
CA GLU A 41 -3.29 11.78 0.83
C GLU A 41 -3.89 13.04 1.48
N ILE A 42 -3.89 14.14 0.71
CA ILE A 42 -4.33 15.43 1.22
C ILE A 42 -5.85 15.29 1.36
N ILE A 43 -6.27 14.84 2.54
CA ILE A 43 -7.68 14.78 2.89
C ILE A 43 -8.19 16.23 2.89
N PRO A 44 -9.16 16.58 2.03
CA PRO A 44 -9.75 17.91 2.00
C PRO A 44 -10.24 18.33 3.39
N ALA A 45 -10.18 19.62 3.70
CA ALA A 45 -10.63 20.14 4.99
C ALA A 45 -12.11 19.83 5.25
N GLU A 46 -12.91 19.75 4.18
CA GLU A 46 -14.32 19.37 4.21
C GLU A 46 -14.50 17.92 4.65
N GLU A 47 -13.73 16.99 4.08
CA GLU A 47 -13.79 15.56 4.42
C GLU A 47 -13.33 15.32 5.87
N LEU A 48 -12.30 16.05 6.33
CA LEU A 48 -11.89 16.03 7.74
C LEU A 48 -12.98 16.58 8.67
N ALA A 49 -13.67 17.65 8.28
CA ALA A 49 -14.75 18.24 9.07
C ALA A 49 -15.96 17.30 9.18
N GLU A 50 -16.33 16.63 8.08
CA GLU A 50 -17.40 15.63 8.06
C GLU A 50 -17.05 14.42 8.93
N SER A 51 -15.83 13.90 8.80
CA SER A 51 -15.32 12.81 9.63
C SER A 51 -15.30 13.17 11.12
N GLN A 52 -14.85 14.39 11.44
CA GLN A 52 -14.82 14.88 12.81
C GLN A 52 -16.24 15.05 13.39
N ALA A 53 -17.21 15.50 12.60
CA ALA A 53 -18.60 15.62 13.03
C ALA A 53 -19.22 14.25 13.32
N ALA A 54 -19.06 13.29 12.40
CA ALA A 54 -19.54 11.92 12.59
C ALA A 54 -18.95 11.28 13.85
N TRP A 55 -17.66 11.51 14.12
CA TRP A 55 -17.00 11.02 15.33
C TRP A 55 -17.58 11.62 16.62
N GLN A 56 -17.88 12.92 16.63
CA GLN A 56 -18.50 13.58 17.79
C GLN A 56 -19.94 13.11 18.02
N ASP A 57 -20.70 12.83 16.96
CA ASP A 57 -22.05 12.28 17.06
C ASP A 57 -22.04 10.85 17.62
N TYR A 58 -21.06 10.03 17.26
CA TYR A 58 -20.85 8.71 17.88
C TYR A 58 -20.50 8.82 19.37
N LEU A 59 -19.52 9.68 19.71
CA LEU A 59 -19.11 9.87 21.12
C LEU A 59 -20.21 10.44 22.00
N SER A 60 -21.06 11.32 21.45
CA SER A 60 -22.20 11.89 22.17
C SER A 60 -23.40 10.94 22.25
N GLY A 61 -23.32 9.75 21.66
CA GLY A 61 -24.38 8.75 21.65
C GLY A 61 -25.59 9.14 20.78
N ARG A 62 -25.45 10.18 19.95
CA ARG A 62 -26.45 10.55 18.94
C ARG A 62 -26.43 9.60 17.77
N ASP A 63 -25.25 9.11 17.42
CA ASP A 63 -25.08 7.98 16.52
C ASP A 63 -24.82 6.72 17.37
N THR A 64 -25.77 5.80 17.38
CA THR A 64 -25.62 4.50 18.05
C THR A 64 -24.68 3.56 17.29
N GLY A 65 -24.17 4.00 16.14
CA GLY A 65 -23.45 3.17 15.19
C GLY A 65 -24.35 2.09 14.61
N ILE A 66 -23.74 1.13 13.93
CA ILE A 66 -24.41 -0.09 13.48
C ILE A 66 -23.82 -1.29 14.19
N THR A 67 -24.66 -2.27 14.46
CA THR A 67 -24.19 -3.52 15.07
C THR A 67 -23.26 -4.26 14.12
N SER A 68 -22.36 -5.09 14.67
CA SER A 68 -21.48 -5.94 13.85
C SER A 68 -22.28 -6.80 12.86
N THR A 69 -23.47 -7.24 13.24
CA THR A 69 -24.38 -8.02 12.40
C THR A 69 -24.91 -7.19 11.22
N GLU A 70 -25.34 -5.95 11.46
CA GLU A 70 -25.79 -5.04 10.40
C GLU A 70 -24.67 -4.61 9.46
N LEU A 71 -23.45 -4.39 9.99
CA LEU A 71 -22.27 -4.09 9.18
C LEU A 71 -21.93 -5.29 8.26
N LYS A 72 -21.94 -6.51 8.81
CA LYS A 72 -21.74 -7.73 8.02
C LYS A 72 -22.79 -7.89 6.92
N TYR A 73 -24.05 -7.61 7.24
CA TYR A 73 -25.13 -7.64 6.25
C TYR A 73 -24.93 -6.59 5.13
N LYS A 74 -24.54 -5.36 5.46
CA LYS A 74 -24.27 -4.32 4.46
C LYS A 74 -23.09 -4.66 3.54
N LEU A 75 -22.02 -5.23 4.09
CA LEU A 75 -20.79 -5.51 3.33
C LEU A 75 -20.87 -6.79 2.50
N PHE A 76 -21.54 -7.82 3.03
CA PHE A 76 -21.53 -9.17 2.44
C PHE A 76 -22.92 -9.63 1.96
N GLY A 77 -23.95 -8.80 2.12
CA GLY A 77 -25.27 -8.97 1.53
C GLY A 77 -26.14 -10.09 2.12
N ASP A 78 -25.62 -10.99 2.96
CA ASP A 78 -26.42 -12.13 3.38
C ASP A 78 -26.05 -12.77 4.72
N LYS A 79 -27.07 -13.42 5.30
CA LYS A 79 -26.98 -14.28 6.48
C LYS A 79 -25.96 -15.38 6.25
N LEU A 80 -24.75 -15.21 6.76
CA LEU A 80 -23.85 -16.34 7.01
C LEU A 80 -24.39 -17.10 8.23
N GLY A 81 -25.24 -18.11 7.96
CA GLY A 81 -25.56 -19.24 8.83
C GLY A 81 -26.33 -18.92 10.11
#